data_AF-A0A522KCU8-F1
#
_entry.id   AF-A0A522KCU8-F1
#
_cell.length_a   1.000
_cell.length_b   1.000
_cell.length_c   1.000
_cell.angle_alpha   90.00
_cell.angle_beta   90.00
_cell.angle_gamma   90.00
#
_symmetry.space_group_name_H-M   'P 1'
#
loop_
_entity.id
_entity.type
_entity.pdbx_description
1 polymer ?
#
loop_
_entity_poly.entity_id
_entity_poly.type
_entity_poly.pdbx_seq_one_letter_code
_entity_poly.pdbx_strand_id
1 'polypeptide(L)'
;MNSLKDLLANNQRWAASVTAQDPHFFEHLSQQQAPKYLWIGCSDSRVPATQIVDLPPGEIFVHRNVANVVVHTDLNALSTIQFAVDVLKVKHILVVGHYGCGGVGAVLKQSRLGLIDN
;
A
#
# COMPACT_ATOMS: atom_id res chain seq x y z
N MET A 1 14.14 -5.21 19.12
CA MET A 1 13.94 -5.03 17.66
C MET A 1 14.08 -6.39 17.02
N ASN A 2 13.13 -6.78 16.17
CA ASN A 2 13.25 -8.02 15.38
C ASN A 2 14.41 -7.84 14.41
N SER A 3 15.39 -8.75 14.47
CA SER A 3 16.47 -8.81 13.49
C SER A 3 15.92 -9.16 12.11
N LEU A 4 16.70 -8.93 11.06
CA LEU A 4 16.35 -9.39 9.71
C LEU A 4 16.05 -10.90 9.68
N LYS A 5 16.77 -11.69 10.48
CA LYS A 5 16.54 -13.13 10.61
C LYS A 5 15.15 -13.43 11.18
N ASP A 6 14.71 -12.65 12.17
CA ASP A 6 13.39 -12.81 12.77
C ASP A 6 12.28 -12.48 11.76
N LEU A 7 12.48 -11.47 10.89
CA LEU A 7 11.51 -11.14 9.84
C LEU A 7 11.38 -12.27 8.80
N LEU A 8 12.50 -12.89 8.41
CA LEU A 8 12.47 -14.04 7.50
C LEU A 8 11.79 -15.25 8.14
N ALA A 9 12.09 -15.53 9.41
CA ALA A 9 11.43 -16.59 10.17
C ALA A 9 9.93 -16.32 10.35
N ASN A 10 9.53 -15.06 10.55
CA ASN A 10 8.12 -14.66 10.61
C ASN A 10 7.42 -14.90 9.27
N ASN A 11 8.05 -14.53 8.15
CA ASN A 11 7.51 -14.77 6.82
C ASN A 11 7.31 -16.27 6.55
N GLN A 12 8.31 -17.11 6.91
CA GLN A 12 8.21 -18.56 6.75
C GLN A 12 7.07 -19.15 7.59
N ARG A 13 6.94 -18.73 8.85
CA ARG A 13 5.84 -19.16 9.73
C ARG A 13 4.48 -18.70 9.22
N TRP A 14 4.38 -17.46 8.76
CA TRP A 14 3.16 -16.93 8.15
C TRP A 14 2.76 -17.75 6.92
N ALA A 15 3.68 -17.96 5.97
CA ALA A 15 3.41 -18.75 4.77
C ALA A 15 2.96 -20.18 5.11
N ALA A 16 3.67 -20.85 6.04
CA ALA A 16 3.29 -22.19 6.49
C ALA A 16 1.89 -22.22 7.13
N SER A 17 1.55 -21.21 7.94
CA SER A 17 0.23 -21.12 8.57
C SER A 17 -0.90 -20.89 7.57
N VAL A 18 -0.66 -20.07 6.54
CA VAL A 18 -1.63 -19.80 5.48
C VAL A 18 -1.82 -21.04 4.61
N THR A 19 -0.74 -21.71 4.19
CA THR A 19 -0.84 -22.98 3.43
C THR A 19 -1.54 -24.08 4.23
N ALA A 20 -1.35 -24.13 5.55
CA ALA A 20 -2.05 -25.10 6.40
C ALA A 20 -3.57 -24.84 6.49
N GLN A 21 -3.99 -23.58 6.39
CA GLN A 21 -5.41 -23.20 6.38
C GLN A 21 -6.02 -23.39 4.99
N ASP A 22 -5.30 -23.03 3.94
CA ASP A 22 -5.69 -23.21 2.54
C ASP A 22 -4.46 -23.63 1.71
N PRO A 23 -4.34 -24.94 1.36
CA PRO A 23 -3.24 -25.45 0.53
C PRO A 23 -3.13 -24.81 -0.86
N HIS A 24 -4.24 -24.28 -1.39
CA HIS A 24 -4.31 -23.65 -2.70
C HIS A 24 -4.17 -22.12 -2.64
N PHE A 25 -3.97 -21.53 -1.45
CA PHE A 25 -3.93 -20.07 -1.27
C PHE A 25 -2.96 -19.37 -2.24
N PHE A 26 -1.71 -19.84 -2.30
CA PHE A 26 -0.69 -19.21 -3.15
C PHE A 26 -0.91 -19.48 -4.64
N GLU A 27 -1.50 -20.62 -4.99
CA GLU A 27 -1.89 -20.94 -6.36
C GLU A 27 -2.98 -19.96 -6.82
N HIS A 28 -4.06 -19.81 -6.04
CA HIS A 28 -5.13 -18.86 -6.30
C HIS A 28 -4.62 -17.41 -6.35
N LEU A 29 -3.79 -17.02 -5.37
CA LEU A 29 -3.22 -15.67 -5.32
C LEU A 29 -2.34 -15.37 -6.55
N SER A 30 -1.60 -16.36 -7.06
CA SER A 30 -0.75 -16.18 -8.25
C SER A 30 -1.56 -15.94 -9.53
N GLN A 31 -2.81 -16.42 -9.56
CA GLN A 31 -3.74 -16.26 -10.68
C GLN A 31 -4.60 -14.99 -10.58
N GLN A 32 -4.63 -14.33 -9.41
CA GLN A 32 -5.38 -13.10 -9.20
C GLN A 32 -4.55 -11.85 -9.51
N GLN A 33 -4.89 -11.16 -10.61
CA GLN A 33 -4.32 -9.84 -10.95
C GLN A 33 -5.37 -8.87 -11.53
N ALA A 34 -6.61 -8.95 -11.08
CA ALA A 34 -7.69 -8.04 -11.51
C ALA A 34 -8.25 -7.21 -10.36
N PRO A 35 -7.43 -6.37 -9.68
CA PRO A 35 -7.90 -5.53 -8.60
C PRO A 35 -8.99 -4.57 -9.12
N LYS A 36 -10.04 -4.37 -8.33
CA LYS A 36 -11.13 -3.44 -8.68
C LYS A 36 -10.88 -2.02 -8.19
N TYR A 37 -9.88 -1.83 -7.33
CA TYR A 37 -9.61 -0.60 -6.62
C TYR A 37 -8.14 -0.20 -6.75
N LEU A 38 -7.88 1.09 -7.01
CA LEU A 38 -6.60 1.72 -6.73
C LEU A 38 -6.70 2.49 -5.42
N TRP A 39 -5.78 2.22 -4.48
CA TRP A 39 -5.64 2.92 -3.22
C TRP A 39 -4.38 3.78 -3.22
N ILE A 40 -4.55 5.09 -3.08
CA ILE A 40 -3.46 6.06 -2.89
C ILE A 40 -3.46 6.48 -1.43
N GLY A 41 -2.49 5.98 -0.65
CA GLY A 41 -2.43 6.16 0.80
C GLY A 41 -1.11 6.70 1.33
N CYS A 42 -1.08 7.04 2.62
CA CYS A 42 0.14 7.53 3.26
C CYS A 42 1.13 6.37 3.50
N SER A 43 2.44 6.64 3.47
CA SER A 43 3.49 5.69 3.87
C SER A 43 3.49 5.32 5.36
N ASP A 44 2.63 5.94 6.19
CA ASP A 44 2.46 5.63 7.61
C ASP A 44 2.11 4.15 7.85
N SER A 45 2.92 3.43 8.63
CA SER A 45 2.79 1.98 8.81
C SER A 45 1.49 1.53 9.47
N ARG A 46 0.72 2.44 10.09
CA ARG A 46 -0.55 2.14 10.76
C ARG A 46 -1.71 1.94 9.78
N VAL A 47 -1.50 2.17 8.48
CA VAL A 47 -2.58 2.17 7.48
C VAL A 47 -2.35 1.11 6.37
N PRO A 48 -2.38 -0.19 6.69
CA PRO A 48 -2.36 -1.26 5.68
C PRO A 48 -3.73 -1.34 4.96
N ALA A 49 -3.74 -1.00 3.67
CA ALA A 49 -4.98 -0.88 2.87
C ALA A 49 -5.87 -2.13 2.94
N THR A 50 -5.34 -3.30 2.59
CA THR A 50 -6.11 -4.56 2.52
C THR A 50 -6.69 -4.97 3.87
N GLN A 51 -5.95 -4.77 4.96
CA GLN A 51 -6.39 -5.14 6.31
C GLN A 51 -7.50 -4.22 6.84
N ILE A 52 -7.45 -2.91 6.52
CA ILE A 52 -8.45 -1.95 7.03
C ILE A 52 -9.82 -2.17 6.40
N VAL A 53 -9.87 -2.58 5.13
CA VAL A 53 -11.14 -2.81 4.42
C VAL A 53 -11.50 -4.29 4.28
N ASP A 54 -10.82 -5.16 5.02
CA ASP A 54 -11.06 -6.61 5.07
C ASP A 54 -11.11 -7.25 3.67
N LEU A 55 -10.12 -6.94 2.84
CA LEU A 55 -9.97 -7.53 1.50
C LEU A 55 -8.77 -8.47 1.45
N PRO A 56 -8.88 -9.61 0.74
CA PRO A 56 -7.76 -10.50 0.55
C PRO A 56 -6.64 -9.84 -0.28
N PRO A 57 -5.40 -10.32 -0.16
CA PRO A 57 -4.31 -9.87 -1.02
C PRO A 57 -4.67 -9.97 -2.50
N GLY A 58 -4.25 -9.00 -3.31
CA GLY A 58 -4.53 -8.97 -4.76
C GLY A 58 -5.80 -8.20 -5.18
N GLU A 59 -6.72 -7.90 -4.26
CA GLU A 59 -7.97 -7.17 -4.58
C GLU A 59 -7.80 -5.64 -4.69
N ILE A 60 -6.72 -5.10 -4.12
CA ILE A 60 -6.41 -3.66 -4.13
C ILE A 60 -5.02 -3.44 -4.74
N PHE A 61 -4.96 -2.58 -5.75
CA PHE A 61 -3.71 -2.04 -6.28
C PHE A 61 -3.31 -0.83 -5.45
N VAL A 62 -2.08 -0.76 -4.94
CA VAL A 62 -1.71 0.18 -3.87
C VAL A 62 -0.56 1.09 -4.30
N HIS A 63 -0.77 2.39 -4.19
CA HIS A 63 0.26 3.43 -4.22
C HIS A 63 0.42 4.05 -2.84
N ARG A 64 1.66 4.29 -2.39
CA ARG A 64 1.92 4.95 -1.11
C ARG A 64 3.07 5.93 -1.20
N ASN A 65 2.84 7.15 -0.72
CA ASN A 65 3.88 8.15 -0.48
C ASN A 65 3.59 8.93 0.81
N VAL A 66 4.51 9.79 1.24
CA VAL A 66 4.32 10.61 2.44
C VAL A 66 3.12 11.54 2.21
N ALA A 67 2.15 11.49 3.13
CA ALA A 67 0.93 12.29 3.09
C ALA A 67 0.04 12.10 1.84
N ASN A 68 0.11 10.94 1.17
CA ASN A 68 -0.82 10.53 0.09
C ASN A 68 -1.03 11.61 -0.99
N VAL A 69 0.07 12.28 -1.37
CA VAL A 69 0.07 13.41 -2.29
C VAL A 69 0.00 12.91 -3.73
N VAL A 70 -0.82 13.56 -4.56
CA VAL A 70 -0.85 13.34 -6.01
C VAL A 70 -0.42 14.64 -6.69
N VAL A 71 0.80 14.68 -7.19
CA VAL A 71 1.34 15.85 -7.90
C VAL A 71 1.15 15.64 -9.41
N HIS A 72 0.75 16.69 -10.12
CA HIS A 72 0.50 16.66 -11.57
C HIS A 72 1.69 16.26 -12.44
N THR A 73 2.91 16.24 -11.88
CA THR A 73 4.15 15.90 -12.56
C THR A 73 4.90 14.75 -11.88
N ASP A 74 4.33 14.12 -10.84
CA ASP A 74 4.95 12.97 -10.20
C ASP A 74 4.72 11.72 -11.06
N LEU A 75 5.72 11.37 -11.87
CA LEU A 75 5.68 10.17 -12.70
C LEU A 75 5.50 8.88 -11.89
N ASN A 76 5.84 8.85 -10.60
CA ASN A 76 5.60 7.69 -9.75
C ASN A 76 4.09 7.48 -9.54
N ALA A 77 3.39 8.49 -9.04
CA ALA A 77 1.93 8.43 -8.89
C ALA A 77 1.22 8.28 -10.25
N LEU A 78 1.62 9.05 -11.26
CA LEU A 78 0.95 9.05 -12.57
C LEU A 78 1.10 7.73 -13.32
N SER A 79 2.28 7.11 -13.32
CA SER A 79 2.46 5.79 -13.94
C SER A 79 1.64 4.71 -13.23
N THR A 80 1.54 4.78 -11.90
CA THR A 80 0.70 3.87 -11.10
C THR A 80 -0.79 4.05 -11.42
N ILE A 81 -1.25 5.31 -11.53
CA ILE A 81 -2.63 5.64 -11.93
C ILE A 81 -2.90 5.15 -13.35
N GLN A 82 -2.01 5.43 -14.30
CA GLN A 82 -2.15 5.00 -15.69
C GLN A 82 -2.24 3.48 -15.78
N PHE A 83 -1.34 2.75 -15.11
CA PHE A 83 -1.38 1.29 -15.12
C PHE A 83 -2.68 0.74 -14.52
N ALA A 84 -3.14 1.31 -13.40
CA ALA A 84 -4.38 0.90 -12.76
C ALA A 84 -5.60 1.11 -13.69
N VAL A 85 -5.68 2.25 -14.36
CA VAL A 85 -6.81 2.62 -15.23
C VAL A 85 -6.73 1.92 -16.59
N ASP A 86 -5.60 2.03 -17.27
CA ASP A 86 -5.46 1.61 -18.67
C ASP A 86 -5.19 0.11 -18.80
N VAL A 87 -4.46 -0.49 -17.85
CA VAL A 87 -4.07 -1.91 -17.92
C VAL A 87 -4.97 -2.76 -17.03
N LEU A 88 -5.07 -2.44 -15.74
CA LEU A 88 -5.83 -3.25 -14.79
C LEU A 88 -7.35 -3.00 -14.82
N LYS A 89 -7.79 -1.90 -15.46
CA LYS A 89 -9.22 -1.51 -15.57
C LYS A 89 -9.90 -1.42 -14.20
N VAL A 90 -9.22 -0.83 -13.21
CA VAL A 90 -9.80 -0.59 -11.89
C VAL A 90 -11.11 0.21 -12.02
N LYS A 91 -12.08 -0.09 -11.17
CA LYS A 91 -13.40 0.57 -11.20
C LYS A 91 -13.43 1.84 -10.36
N HIS A 92 -12.57 1.91 -9.34
CA HIS A 92 -12.55 3.00 -8.37
C HIS A 92 -11.12 3.38 -8.01
N ILE A 93 -10.88 4.67 -7.82
CA ILE A 93 -9.65 5.23 -7.27
C ILE A 93 -9.99 5.89 -5.94
N LEU A 94 -9.28 5.53 -4.88
CA LEU A 94 -9.45 6.07 -3.54
C LEU A 94 -8.18 6.83 -3.14
N VAL A 95 -8.34 8.09 -2.72
CA VAL A 95 -7.28 8.85 -2.04
C VAL A 95 -7.61 8.83 -0.56
N VAL A 96 -6.76 8.19 0.24
CA VAL A 96 -7.06 7.90 1.65
C VAL A 96 -6.02 8.51 2.58
N GLY A 97 -6.44 9.61 3.23
CA GLY A 97 -5.70 10.21 4.33
C GLY A 97 -5.92 9.47 5.66
N HIS A 98 -5.23 9.92 6.69
CA HIS A 98 -5.42 9.39 8.05
C HIS A 98 -5.17 10.46 9.12
N TYR A 99 -5.83 10.32 10.27
CA TYR A 99 -5.62 11.21 11.40
C TYR A 99 -4.20 11.07 11.96
N GLY A 100 -3.65 12.19 12.44
CA GLY A 100 -2.30 12.24 12.99
C GLY A 100 -1.20 11.91 11.98
N CYS A 101 -1.42 12.24 10.69
CA CYS A 101 -0.41 12.09 9.65
C CYS A 101 0.84 12.93 9.95
N GLY A 102 1.99 12.27 10.04
CA GLY A 102 3.27 12.92 10.34
C GLY A 102 3.68 13.95 9.28
N GLY A 103 3.47 13.64 8.00
CA GLY A 103 3.76 14.56 6.89
C GLY A 103 2.89 15.82 6.95
N VAL A 104 1.58 15.67 7.11
CA VAL A 104 0.66 16.82 7.30
C VAL A 104 1.02 17.61 8.57
N GLY A 105 1.34 16.92 9.66
CA GLY A 105 1.75 17.55 10.91
C GLY A 105 3.06 18.35 10.79
N ALA A 106 4.02 17.88 9.99
CA ALA A 106 5.27 18.60 9.73
C ALA A 106 5.00 19.92 8.99
N VAL A 107 4.11 19.91 8.00
CA VAL A 107 3.67 21.11 7.27
C VAL A 107 2.98 22.10 8.19
N LEU A 108 2.02 21.64 9.01
CA LEU A 108 1.29 22.50 9.96
C LEU A 108 2.20 23.16 10.99
N LYS A 109 3.30 22.48 11.37
CA LYS A 109 4.30 23.00 12.31
C LYS A 109 5.41 23.81 11.62
N GLN A 110 5.38 23.95 10.29
CA GLN A 110 6.45 24.59 9.51
C GLN A 110 7.83 24.00 9.83
N SER A 111 7.89 22.68 10.02
CA SER A 111 9.15 21.98 10.30
C SER A 111 10.06 22.05 9.08
N ARG A 112 11.37 22.24 9.29
CA ARG A 112 12.38 22.15 8.23
C ARG A 112 13.06 20.79 8.33
N LEU A 113 12.73 19.88 7.41
CA LEU A 113 13.18 18.50 7.40
C LEU A 113 14.01 18.16 6.15
N GLY A 114 14.30 19.14 5.30
CA GLY A 114 15.22 19.01 4.18
C GLY A 114 14.50 18.65 2.88
N LEU A 115 14.90 17.57 2.22
CA LEU A 115 14.37 17.21 0.88
C LEU A 115 12.85 17.06 0.87
N ILE A 116 12.26 16.58 1.97
CA ILE A 116 10.81 16.35 2.11
C ILE A 116 9.98 17.64 2.28
N ASP A 117 10.63 18.80 2.36
CA ASP A 117 9.96 20.10 2.42
C ASP A 117 9.62 20.66 1.02
N ASN A 118 10.09 20.01 -0.06
CA ASN A 118 9.77 20.39 -1.45
C ASN A 118 8.30 20.15 -1.82
#